data_AF-A0A8J7WQA1-F1
#
_entry.id   AF-A0A8J7WQA1-F1
#
_cell.length_a   1.000
_cell.length_b   1.000
_cell.length_c   1.000
_cell.angle_alpha   90.00
_cell.angle_beta   90.00
_cell.angle_gamma   90.00
#
_symmetry.space_group_name_H-M   'P 1'
#
loop_
_entity.id
_entity.type
_entity.pdbx_description
1 polymer ?
#
loop_
_entity_poly.entity_id
_entity_poly.type
_entity_poly.pdbx_seq_one_letter_code
_entity_poly.pdbx_strand_id
1 'polypeptide(L)' 'MAQGCRQRAEHLRLHALVGAYVDGELTGMRRARVAAHLAVCFACSGYAEALRLIKQSLRSSPHRTPPCPAGDTRP' A
#
# COMPACT_ATOMS: atom_id res chain seq x y z
N MET A 1 -22.15 -16.19 15.71
CA MET A 1 -21.02 -15.23 15.74
C MET A 1 -19.88 -15.65 14.79
N ALA A 2 -20.13 -15.85 13.48
CA ALA A 2 -19.12 -16.33 12.52
C ALA A 2 -18.79 -15.32 11.39
N GLN A 3 -19.56 -14.24 11.26
CA GLN A 3 -19.34 -13.20 10.26
C GLN A 3 -18.24 -12.22 10.66
N GLY A 4 -18.13 -11.86 11.95
CA GLY A 4 -17.08 -10.94 12.44
C GLY A 4 -15.66 -11.48 12.27
N CYS A 5 -15.43 -12.78 12.51
CA CYS A 5 -14.10 -13.39 12.29
C CYS A 5 -13.71 -13.43 10.80
N ARG A 6 -14.67 -13.72 9.91
CA ARG A 6 -14.42 -13.73 8.46
C ARG A 6 -14.06 -12.33 7.94
N GLN A 7 -14.82 -11.31 8.35
CA GLN A 7 -14.55 -9.92 7.94
C GLN A 7 -13.22 -9.39 8.47
N ARG A 8 -12.79 -9.78 9.69
CA ARG A 8 -11.48 -9.39 10.23
C ARG A 8 -10.31 -10.04 9.49
N ALA A 9 -10.42 -11.33 9.15
CA ALA A 9 -9.39 -12.02 8.37
C ALA A 9 -9.28 -11.46 6.94
N GLU A 10 -10.41 -11.09 6.33
CA GLU A 10 -10.43 -10.43 5.02
C GLU A 10 -9.76 -9.05 5.08
N HIS A 11 -10.07 -8.25 6.10
CA HIS A 11 -9.42 -6.97 6.35
C HIS A 11 -7.89 -7.07 6.50
N LEU A 12 -7.40 -8.03 7.29
CA LEU A 12 -5.95 -8.22 7.48
C LEU A 12 -5.24 -8.59 6.18
N ARG A 13 -5.83 -9.49 5.39
CA ARG A 13 -5.29 -9.85 4.06
C ARG A 13 -5.33 -8.68 3.10
N LEU A 14 -6.38 -7.87 3.13
CA LEU A 14 -6.47 -6.66 2.34
C LEU A 14 -5.45 -5.63 2.76
N HIS A 15 -5.22 -5.41 4.05
CA HIS A 15 -4.19 -4.49 4.52
C HIS A 15 -2.81 -4.82 3.94
N ALA A 16 -2.46 -6.11 3.90
CA ALA A 16 -1.22 -6.58 3.30
C ALA A 16 -1.18 -6.36 1.77
N LEU A 17 -2.31 -6.47 1.09
CA LEU A 17 -2.42 -6.32 -0.37
C LEU A 17 -2.64 -4.87 -0.82
N VAL A 18 -3.19 -4.00 0.02
CA VAL A 18 -3.48 -2.59 -0.31
C VAL A 18 -2.20 -1.83 -0.60
N GLY A 19 -1.09 -2.14 0.09
CA GLY A 19 0.23 -1.60 -0.23
C GLY A 19 0.61 -1.84 -1.69
N ALA A 20 0.67 -3.12 -2.08
CA ALA A 20 0.96 -3.57 -3.44
C ALA A 20 -0.08 -3.07 -4.46
N TYR A 21 -1.36 -2.95 -4.07
CA TYR A 21 -2.41 -2.39 -4.92
C TYR A 21 -2.14 -0.92 -5.24
N VAL A 22 -1.78 -0.14 -4.23
CA VAL A 22 -1.48 1.29 -4.37
C VAL A 22 -0.18 1.52 -5.12
N ASP A 23 0.81 0.62 -4.95
CA ASP A 23 2.06 0.66 -5.73
C ASP A 23 1.88 0.21 -7.19
N GLY A 24 0.75 -0.41 -7.53
CA GLY A 24 0.49 -0.95 -8.86
C GLY A 24 1.08 -2.35 -9.10
N GLU A 25 1.70 -2.93 -8.07
CA GLU A 25 2.35 -4.25 -8.06
C GLU A 25 1.34 -5.42 -8.14
N LEU A 26 0.06 -5.17 -7.87
CA LEU A 26 -0.99 -6.18 -8.06
C LEU A 26 -1.49 -6.21 -9.49
N THR A 27 -1.48 -7.39 -10.08
CA THR A 27 -1.98 -7.66 -11.44
C THR A 27 -3.08 -8.72 -11.45
N GLY A 28 -3.84 -8.75 -12.55
CA GLY A 28 -4.87 -9.74 -12.83
C GLY A 28 -5.92 -9.91 -11.73
N MET A 29 -6.18 -11.17 -11.35
CA MET A 29 -7.25 -11.55 -10.43
C MET A 29 -7.07 -10.97 -9.01
N ARG A 30 -5.82 -10.76 -8.56
CA ARG A 30 -5.56 -10.19 -7.23
C ARG A 30 -5.97 -8.72 -7.16
N ARG A 31 -5.68 -7.95 -8.21
CA ARG A 31 -6.11 -6.55 -8.34
C ARG A 31 -7.63 -6.44 -8.39
N ALA A 32 -8.29 -7.28 -9.19
CA ALA A 32 -9.74 -7.28 -9.31
C ALA A 32 -10.44 -7.60 -7.97
N ARG A 33 -9.91 -8.58 -7.22
CA ARG A 33 -10.47 -8.96 -5.91
C ARG A 33 -10.35 -7.83 -4.87
N VAL A 34 -9.22 -7.13 -4.86
CA VAL A 34 -9.03 -5.96 -3.99
C VAL A 34 -9.98 -4.83 -4.40
N ALA A 35 -10.08 -4.51 -5.70
CA ALA A 35 -10.99 -3.49 -6.19
C ALA A 35 -12.46 -3.77 -5.85
N ALA A 36 -12.92 -5.01 -6.00
CA ALA A 36 -14.26 -5.43 -5.63
C ALA A 36 -14.53 -5.26 -4.13
N HIS A 37 -13.57 -5.59 -3.27
CA HIS A 37 -13.72 -5.39 -1.83
C HIS A 37 -13.74 -3.90 -1.44
N LEU A 38 -12.89 -3.08 -2.06
CA LEU A 38 -12.88 -1.63 -1.83
C LEU A 38 -14.21 -0.97 -2.24
N ALA A 39 -14.94 -1.54 -3.19
CA ALA A 39 -16.26 -1.04 -3.59
C ALA A 39 -17.36 -1.31 -2.55
N VAL A 40 -17.19 -2.32 -1.68
CA VAL A 40 -18.20 -2.70 -0.67
C VAL A 40 -17.82 -2.33 0.76
N CYS A 41 -16.54 -2.13 1.04
CA CYS A 41 -16.04 -1.84 2.38
C CYS A 41 -15.46 -0.43 2.49
N PHE A 42 -16.20 0.45 3.17
CA PHE A 42 -15.78 1.85 3.38
C PHE A 42 -14.53 1.99 4.25
N ALA A 43 -14.31 1.07 5.21
CA ALA A 43 -13.12 1.07 6.05
C ALA A 43 -11.85 0.78 5.22
N CYS A 44 -11.88 -0.25 4.36
CA CYS A 44 -10.78 -0.56 3.46
C CYS A 44 -10.55 0.52 2.41
N SER A 45 -11.61 1.12 1.85
CA SER A 45 -11.47 2.19 0.87
C SER A 45 -10.80 3.43 1.46
N GLY A 46 -11.21 3.85 2.66
CA GLY A 46 -10.58 4.94 3.39
C GLY A 46 -9.10 4.68 3.69
N TYR A 47 -8.75 3.45 4.11
CA TYR A 47 -7.36 3.07 4.32
C TYR A 47 -6.52 3.12 3.04
N ALA A 48 -7.04 2.58 1.93
CA ALA A 48 -6.35 2.59 0.65
C ALA A 48 -6.11 4.03 0.13
N GLU A 49 -7.09 4.92 0.33
CA GLU A 49 -6.97 6.32 -0.07
C GLU A 49 -5.97 7.08 0.82
N ALA A 50 -6.01 6.87 2.14
CA ALA A 50 -5.03 7.45 3.05
C ALA A 50 -3.59 7.02 2.67
N LEU A 51 -3.39 5.75 2.33
CA LEU A 51 -2.09 5.25 1.90
C LEU A 51 -1.63 5.87 0.57
N ARG A 52 -2.55 6.10 -0.39
CA ARG A 52 -2.25 6.82 -1.64
C ARG A 52 -1.78 8.24 -1.37
N LEU A 53 -2.49 8.97 -0.51
CA LEU A 53 -2.15 10.35 -0.17
C LEU A 53 -0.78 10.44 0.51
N ILE A 54 -0.49 9.53 1.46
CA ILE A 54 0.81 9.46 2.11
C ILE A 54 1.92 9.22 1.07
N LYS A 55 1.75 8.25 0.18
CA LYS A 55 2.75 7.93 -0.86
C LYS A 55 2.93 9.08 -1.86
N GLN A 56 1.85 9.76 -2.25
CA GLN A 56 1.94 10.95 -3.10
C GLN A 56 2.70 12.07 -2.38
N SER A 57 2.41 12.33 -1.11
CA SER A 57 3.14 13.33 -0.32
C SER A 57 4.63 13.02 -0.22
N LEU A 58 5.00 11.74 -0.07
CA LEU A 58 6.40 11.31 -0.03
C LEU A 58 7.10 11.51 -1.39
N ARG A 59 6.41 11.23 -2.50
CA ARG A 59 6.94 11.45 -3.87
C ARG A 59 7.10 12.92 -4.22
N SER A 60 6.20 13.78 -3.71
CA SER A 60 6.26 15.23 -3.90
C SER A 60 7.31 15.91 -3.04
N SER A 61 7.86 15.21 -2.04
CA SER A 61 8.97 15.72 -1.25
C SER A 61 10.23 15.74 -2.12
N PRO A 62 11.00 16.84 -2.14
CA PRO A 62 12.24 16.90 -2.92
C PRO A 62 13.13 15.74 -2.48
N HIS A 63 13.37 14.83 -3.41
CA HIS A 63 14.14 13.63 -3.23
C HIS A 63 15.50 14.04 -2.63
N ARG A 64 15.71 13.80 -1.34
CA ARG A 64 17.07 13.87 -0.77
C ARG A 64 17.82 12.72 -1.43
N THR A 65 18.57 13.03 -2.48
CA THR A 65 19.60 12.14 -2.97
C THR A 65 20.50 11.83 -1.78
N PRO A 66 20.64 10.55 -1.37
CA PRO A 66 21.65 10.20 -0.40
C PRO A 66 22.99 10.70 -0.97
N PRO A 67 23.80 11.43 -0.20
CA PRO A 67 25.12 11.82 -0.67
C PRO A 67 25.85 10.54 -1.08
N CYS A 68 26.40 10.52 -2.30
CA CYS A 68 27.26 9.41 -2.71
C CYS A 68 28.29 9.22 -1.60
N PRO A 69 28.49 7.98 -1.09
CA PRO A 69 29.64 7.70 -0.25
C PRO A 69 30.86 7.98 -1.13
N ALA A 70 31.45 9.16 -0.95
CA ALA A 70 32.70 9.51 -1.58
C ALA A 70 33.68 8.43 -1.16
N GLY A 71 34.11 7.63 -2.14
CA GLY A 71 35.02 6.52 -1.93
C GLY A 71 36.19 7.00 -1.09
N ASP A 72 36.30 6.37 0.08
CA ASP A 72 37.41 6.36 0.99
C ASP A 72 38.67 5.92 0.25
N THR A 73 39.30 6.85 -0.47
CA THR A 73 40.70 6.76 -0.85
C THR A 73 41.52 6.80 0.43
N ARG A 74 41.93 5.62 0.90
CA ARG A 74 42.93 5.47 1.97
C ARG A 74 44.30 5.17 1.35
N PRO A 75 45.37 5.92 1.69
CA PRO A 75 46.74 5.69 1.22
C PRO A 75 47.36 4.41 1.80
#